data_AF-A0A7X4EWD8-F1
#
_entry.id   AF-A0A7X4EWD8-F1
#
_cell.length_a   1.000
_cell.length_b   1.000
_cell.length_c   1.000
_cell.angle_alpha   90.00
_cell.angle_beta   90.00
_cell.angle_gamma   90.00
#
_symmetry.space_group_name_H-M   'P 1'
#
loop_
_entity.id
_entity.type
_entity.pdbx_description
1 polymer ?
#
loop_
_entity_poly.entity_id
_entity_poly.type
_entity_poly.pdbx_seq_one_letter_code
_entity_poly.pdbx_strand_id
1 'polypeptide(L)'
;MCIRGSTTGRSNIAAFDACIGRGVAAIQPLFEDGFVRHFLWSMRERIIAMGRGIAFPSITRKQLENLSIPLPPLAEQHRIVAKVEELMALCDQLEAARTERETTRNRLAASSLARLNAPDPDSDT
;
A
#
# COMPACT_ATOMS: atom_id res chain seq x y z
N MET A 1 0.20 -2.14 -13.54
CA MET A 1 1.17 -1.12 -13.05
C MET A 1 1.04 0.16 -13.84
N CYS A 2 0.92 1.33 -13.18
CA CYS A 2 0.92 2.63 -13.83
C CYS A 2 2.32 2.94 -14.38
N ILE A 3 2.42 3.23 -15.67
CA ILE A 3 3.68 3.53 -16.36
C ILE A 3 3.77 4.98 -16.83
N ARG A 4 2.70 5.77 -16.70
CA ARG A 4 2.65 7.19 -17.06
C ARG A 4 1.80 7.98 -16.08
N GLY A 5 2.18 9.24 -15.90
CA GLY A 5 1.43 10.21 -15.10
C GLY A 5 1.97 10.36 -13.68
N SER A 6 1.20 11.05 -12.83
CA SER A 6 1.57 11.31 -11.42
C SER A 6 1.58 10.05 -10.55
N THR A 7 0.96 8.96 -11.00
CA THR A 7 0.85 7.70 -10.26
C THR A 7 1.81 6.62 -10.77
N THR A 8 2.78 6.98 -11.63
CA THR A 8 3.79 6.06 -12.17
C THR A 8 4.46 5.24 -11.06
N GLY A 9 4.62 3.93 -11.30
CA GLY A 9 5.21 2.98 -10.35
C GLY A 9 4.21 2.33 -9.38
N ARG A 10 2.96 2.80 -9.30
CA ARG A 10 1.92 2.09 -8.53
C ARG A 10 1.51 0.79 -9.22
N SER A 11 1.47 -0.30 -8.47
CA SER A 11 0.98 -1.62 -8.89
C SER A 11 -0.37 -1.93 -8.23
N ASN A 12 -1.18 -2.73 -8.91
CA ASN A 12 -2.41 -3.31 -8.37
C ASN A 12 -2.67 -4.65 -9.06
N ILE A 13 -3.46 -5.51 -8.42
CA ILE A 13 -3.92 -6.80 -8.94
C ILE A 13 -5.19 -6.56 -9.75
N ALA A 14 -5.26 -7.16 -10.94
CA ALA A 14 -6.51 -7.21 -11.70
C ALA A 14 -7.37 -8.34 -11.16
N ALA A 15 -8.51 -8.01 -10.55
CA ALA A 15 -9.45 -8.99 -10.00
C ALA A 15 -10.37 -9.63 -11.07
N PHE A 16 -10.35 -9.10 -12.29
CA PHE A 16 -11.18 -9.53 -13.41
C PHE A 16 -10.49 -9.17 -14.74
N ASP A 17 -10.96 -9.78 -15.83
CA ASP A 17 -10.47 -9.49 -17.17
C ASP A 17 -10.87 -8.08 -17.60
N ALA A 18 -9.87 -7.27 -17.95
CA ALA A 18 -10.07 -5.87 -18.29
C ALA A 18 -9.18 -5.43 -19.45
N CYS A 19 -9.71 -4.54 -20.27
CA CYS A 19 -8.91 -3.79 -21.24
C CYS A 19 -8.06 -2.74 -20.49
N ILE A 20 -6.75 -2.71 -20.74
CA ILE A 20 -5.86 -1.71 -20.15
C ILE A 20 -5.60 -0.55 -21.14
N GLY A 21 -5.60 0.67 -20.62
CA GLY A 21 -5.24 1.87 -21.40
C GLY A 21 -3.72 2.05 -21.53
N ARG A 22 -3.30 2.99 -22.38
CA ARG A 22 -1.88 3.27 -22.70
C ARG A 22 -1.00 3.72 -21.51
N GLY A 23 -1.61 4.11 -20.39
CA GLY A 23 -0.91 4.54 -19.17
C GLY A 23 -0.59 3.41 -18.20
N VAL A 24 -0.98 2.18 -18.51
CA VAL A 24 -0.84 1.01 -17.63
C VAL A 24 -0.15 -0.12 -18.39
N ALA A 25 0.73 -0.85 -17.70
CA ALA A 25 1.26 -2.12 -18.15
C ALA A 25 0.68 -3.27 -17.30
N ALA A 26 0.25 -4.35 -17.95
CA ALA A 26 -0.01 -5.61 -17.28
C ALA A 26 1.29 -6.40 -17.17
N ILE A 27 1.54 -6.99 -16.01
CA ILE A 27 2.67 -7.87 -15.76
C ILE A 27 2.05 -9.23 -15.43
N GLN A 28 2.33 -10.22 -16.27
CA GLN A 28 1.87 -11.59 -16.09
C GLN A 28 3.08 -12.44 -15.74
N PRO A 29 3.23 -12.87 -14.48
CA PRO A 29 4.35 -13.71 -14.09
C PRO A 29 4.22 -15.10 -14.73
N LEU A 30 5.36 -15.67 -15.11
CA LEU A 30 5.45 -17.07 -15.57
C LEU A 30 5.61 -18.05 -14.39
N PHE A 31 5.73 -17.54 -13.18
CA PHE A 31 6.04 -18.26 -11.94
C PHE A 31 5.08 -17.82 -10.84
N GLU A 32 5.39 -18.17 -9.58
CA GLU A 32 4.58 -17.82 -8.41
C GLU A 32 4.30 -16.30 -8.35
N ASP A 33 3.01 -15.97 -8.37
CA ASP A 33 2.52 -14.60 -8.55
C ASP A 33 2.74 -13.73 -7.29
N GLY A 34 2.61 -14.34 -6.11
CA GLY A 34 2.84 -13.67 -4.84
C GLY A 34 4.24 -13.09 -4.72
N PHE A 35 5.26 -13.87 -5.02
CA PHE A 35 6.65 -13.46 -4.92
C PHE A 35 6.94 -12.32 -5.88
N VAL A 36 6.54 -12.45 -7.15
CA VAL A 36 6.75 -11.39 -8.16
C VAL A 36 6.06 -10.10 -7.73
N ARG A 37 4.82 -10.18 -7.22
CA ARG A 37 4.10 -9.03 -6.69
C ARG A 37 4.85 -8.35 -5.54
N HIS A 38 5.23 -9.10 -4.51
CA HIS A 38 5.94 -8.55 -3.35
C HIS A 38 7.30 -7.98 -3.76
N PHE A 39 8.00 -8.62 -4.69
CA PHE A 39 9.27 -8.14 -5.21
C PHE A 39 9.11 -6.82 -5.98
N LEU A 40 8.13 -6.72 -6.88
CA LEU A 40 7.83 -5.48 -7.60
C LEU A 40 7.42 -4.35 -6.66
N TRP A 41 6.70 -4.66 -5.57
CA TRP A 41 6.39 -3.69 -4.53
C TRP A 41 7.66 -3.22 -3.82
N SER A 42 8.56 -4.14 -3.45
CA SER A 42 9.85 -3.78 -2.82
C SER A 42 10.73 -2.90 -3.71
N MET A 43 10.62 -3.05 -5.03
CA MET A 43 11.37 -2.27 -6.02
C MET A 43 10.70 -0.95 -6.42
N ARG A 44 9.55 -0.59 -5.83
CA ARG A 44 8.73 0.54 -6.27
C ARG A 44 9.54 1.82 -6.49
N GLU A 45 10.38 2.20 -5.54
CA GLU A 45 11.20 3.43 -5.65
C GLU A 45 12.19 3.36 -6.81
N ARG A 46 12.81 2.20 -7.04
CA ARG A 46 13.69 1.97 -8.19
C ARG A 46 12.91 2.08 -9.50
N ILE A 47 11.70 1.54 -9.54
CA ILE A 47 10.82 1.61 -10.72
C ILE A 47 10.41 3.06 -11.02
N ILE A 48 10.07 3.83 -9.99
CA ILE A 48 9.75 5.26 -10.12
C ILE A 48 10.96 6.04 -10.65
N ALA A 49 12.16 5.76 -10.12
CA ALA A 49 13.40 6.41 -10.53
C ALA A 49 13.80 6.11 -11.99
N MET A 50 13.32 5.02 -12.58
CA MET A 50 13.49 4.75 -14.01
C MET A 50 12.60 5.63 -14.90
N GLY A 51 11.53 6.20 -14.34
CA GLY A 51 10.61 7.09 -15.06
C GLY A 51 11.35 8.32 -15.58
N ARG A 52 11.22 8.61 -16.88
CA ARG A 52 11.82 9.81 -17.48
C ARG A 52 10.76 10.92 -17.63
N GLY A 53 11.17 12.16 -17.41
CA GLY A 53 10.34 13.36 -17.53
C GLY A 53 10.02 13.99 -16.18
N ILE A 54 10.25 15.30 -16.05
CA ILE A 54 10.13 16.05 -14.79
C ILE A 54 8.66 16.25 -14.39
N ALA A 55 7.79 16.55 -15.36
CA ALA A 55 6.36 16.79 -15.11
C ALA A 55 5.49 15.51 -15.22
N PHE A 56 5.87 14.57 -16.10
CA PHE A 56 5.13 13.33 -16.33
C PHE A 56 6.10 12.15 -16.50
N PRO A 57 6.46 11.46 -15.42
CA PRO A 57 7.37 10.32 -15.50
C PRO A 57 6.73 9.22 -16.34
N SER A 58 7.44 8.77 -17.37
CA SER A 58 7.05 7.64 -18.22
C SER A 58 8.08 6.52 -18.12
N ILE A 59 7.58 5.31 -17.91
CA ILE A 59 8.35 4.06 -17.99
C ILE A 59 8.04 3.40 -19.33
N THR A 60 9.08 2.97 -20.04
CA THR A 60 8.94 2.28 -21.32
C THR A 60 8.89 0.77 -21.13
N ARG A 61 8.31 0.07 -22.11
CA ARG A 61 8.29 -1.41 -22.14
C ARG A 61 9.68 -2.01 -21.95
N LYS A 62 10.68 -1.50 -22.68
CA LYS A 62 12.08 -1.96 -22.58
C LYS A 62 12.67 -1.79 -21.18
N GLN A 63 12.28 -0.74 -20.45
CA GLN A 63 12.73 -0.56 -19.06
C GLN A 63 12.13 -1.62 -18.13
N LEU A 64 10.85 -1.97 -18.32
CA LEU A 64 10.21 -3.05 -17.56
C LEU A 64 10.78 -4.42 -17.90
N GLU A 65 11.03 -4.71 -19.19
CA GLU A 65 11.62 -5.98 -19.64
C GLU A 65 13.06 -6.17 -19.12
N ASN A 66 13.79 -5.07 -18.89
CA ASN A 66 15.13 -5.09 -18.33
C ASN A 66 15.18 -5.15 -16.80
N LEU A 67 14.03 -5.22 -16.12
CA LEU A 67 14.01 -5.44 -14.68
C LEU A 67 14.49 -6.86 -14.36
N SER A 68 15.63 -6.96 -13.69
CA SER A 68 16.11 -8.23 -13.17
C SER A 68 15.33 -8.60 -11.91
N ILE A 69 14.59 -9.70 -11.99
CA ILE A 69 13.87 -10.31 -10.86
C ILE A 69 14.65 -11.56 -10.45
N PRO A 70 15.24 -11.61 -9.25
CA PRO A 70 15.89 -12.81 -8.75
C PRO A 70 14.80 -13.85 -8.51
N LEU A 71 14.95 -15.03 -9.12
CA LEU A 71 13.98 -16.11 -8.98
C LEU A 71 14.59 -17.23 -8.12
N PRO A 72 14.38 -17.22 -6.79
CA PRO A 72 14.86 -18.29 -5.94
C PRO A 72 14.06 -19.59 -6.18
N PRO A 73 14.48 -20.74 -5.61
CA PRO A 73 13.70 -21.98 -5.70
C PRO A 73 12.26 -21.80 -5.21
N LEU A 74 11.32 -22.57 -5.75
CA LEU A 74 9.88 -22.41 -5.46
C LEU A 74 9.54 -22.48 -3.96
N ALA A 75 10.20 -23.37 -3.21
CA ALA A 75 10.03 -23.47 -1.77
C ALA A 75 10.41 -22.17 -1.04
N GLU A 76 11.46 -21.49 -1.52
CA GLU A 76 11.91 -20.23 -0.97
C GLU A 76 10.97 -19.07 -1.37
N GLN A 77 10.42 -19.09 -2.59
CA GLN A 77 9.38 -18.14 -3.00
C GLN A 77 8.19 -18.19 -2.04
N HIS A 78 7.65 -19.38 -1.77
CA HIS A 78 6.54 -19.56 -0.83
C HIS A 78 6.90 -19.13 0.60
N ARG A 79 8.11 -19.46 1.08
CA ARG A 79 8.57 -19.06 2.42
C ARG A 79 8.61 -17.54 2.58
N ILE A 80 9.10 -16.83 1.55
CA ILE A 80 9.14 -15.36 1.53
C ILE A 80 7.71 -14.80 1.54
N VAL A 81 6.83 -15.29 0.67
CA VAL A 81 5.44 -14.83 0.59
C VAL A 81 4.73 -15.01 1.92
N ALA A 82 4.79 -16.21 2.51
CA ALA A 82 4.17 -16.48 3.80
C ALA A 82 4.68 -15.54 4.90
N LYS A 83 5.98 -15.24 4.92
CA LYS A 83 6.55 -14.33 5.92
C LYS A 83 6.09 -12.89 5.72
N VAL A 84 5.97 -12.42 4.48
CA VAL A 84 5.46 -11.08 4.20
C VAL A 84 4.00 -10.98 4.59
N GLU A 85 3.17 -11.96 4.27
CA GLU A 85 1.75 -11.99 4.66
C GLU A 85 1.56 -11.99 6.18
N GLU A 86 2.34 -12.78 6.91
CA GLU A 86 2.35 -12.79 8.39
C GLU A 86 2.64 -11.39 8.96
N LEU A 87 3.67 -10.72 8.42
CA LEU A 87 4.09 -9.40 8.90
C LEU A 87 3.07 -8.30 8.53
N MET A 88 2.49 -8.35 7.33
CA MET A 88 1.46 -7.40 6.91
C MET A 88 0.20 -7.54 7.77
N ALA A 89 -0.23 -8.77 8.08
CA ALA A 89 -1.36 -9.01 8.98
C ALA A 89 -1.09 -8.47 10.39
N LEU A 90 0.15 -8.57 10.89
CA LEU A 90 0.53 -7.98 12.17
C LEU A 90 0.45 -6.44 12.13
N CYS A 91 0.91 -5.81 11.05
CA CYS A 91 0.77 -4.36 10.86
C CYS A 91 -0.70 -3.93 10.89
N ASP A 92 -1.58 -4.63 10.17
CA ASP A 92 -3.01 -4.32 10.14
C ASP A 92 -3.64 -4.39 11.53
N GLN A 93 -3.27 -5.41 12.33
CA GLN A 93 -3.72 -5.55 13.73
C GLN A 93 -3.25 -4.39 14.61
N LEU A 94 -1.97 -3.98 14.46
CA LEU A 94 -1.40 -2.89 15.23
C LEU A 94 -2.04 -1.53 14.86
N GLU A 95 -2.31 -1.30 13.59
CA GLU A 95 -3.01 -0.10 13.12
C GLU A 95 -4.44 -0.04 13.67
N ALA A 96 -5.19 -1.15 13.61
CA ALA A 96 -6.53 -1.24 14.16
C ALA A 96 -6.55 -0.95 15.67
N ALA A 97 -5.66 -1.59 16.44
CA ALA A 97 -5.54 -1.38 17.88
C ALA A 97 -5.17 0.08 18.22
N ARG A 98 -4.31 0.70 17.41
CA ARG A 98 -3.96 2.11 17.58
C ARG A 98 -5.16 3.02 17.35
N THR A 99 -5.90 2.83 16.26
CA THR A 99 -7.09 3.62 15.94
C THR A 99 -8.14 3.50 17.04
N GLU A 100 -8.41 2.29 17.54
CA GLU A 100 -9.37 2.06 18.63
C GLU A 100 -8.98 2.80 19.92
N ARG A 101 -7.67 2.78 20.25
CA ARG A 101 -7.15 3.51 21.41
C ARG A 101 -7.30 5.01 21.23
N GLU A 102 -7.00 5.54 20.04
CA GLU A 102 -7.14 6.97 19.74
C GLU A 102 -8.62 7.42 19.78
N THR A 103 -9.55 6.63 19.24
CA THR A 103 -10.99 6.93 19.32
C THR A 103 -11.49 6.91 20.75
N THR A 104 -11.07 5.93 21.54
CA THR A 104 -11.46 5.83 22.96
C THR A 104 -10.94 7.02 23.76
N ARG A 105 -9.66 7.38 23.56
CA ARG A 105 -9.05 8.55 24.20
C ARG A 105 -9.80 9.84 23.85
N ASN A 106 -10.08 10.07 22.56
CA ASN A 106 -10.76 11.29 22.11
C ASN A 106 -12.19 11.36 22.67
N ARG A 107 -12.91 10.24 22.73
CA ARG A 107 -14.24 10.15 23.33
C ARG A 107 -14.22 10.51 24.81
N LEU A 108 -13.27 9.95 25.57
CA LEU A 108 -13.11 10.26 27.00
C LEU A 108 -12.80 11.75 27.20
N ALA A 109 -11.85 12.31 26.44
CA ALA A 109 -11.50 13.72 26.51
C ALA A 109 -12.70 14.64 26.20
N ALA A 110 -13.46 14.34 25.14
CA ALA A 110 -14.65 15.10 24.78
C ALA A 110 -15.72 15.05 25.88
N SER A 111 -15.97 13.87 26.47
CA SER A 111 -16.94 13.73 27.56
C SER A 111 -16.53 14.48 28.83
N SER A 112 -15.24 14.50 29.16
CA SER A 112 -14.72 15.24 30.31
C SER A 112 -14.83 16.75 30.11
N LEU A 113 -14.51 17.26 28.93
CA LEU A 113 -14.68 18.68 28.59
C LEU A 113 -16.16 19.10 28.59
N ALA A 114 -17.04 18.27 28.02
CA ALA A 114 -18.48 18.54 28.01
C ALA A 114 -19.05 18.65 29.43
N ARG A 115 -18.57 17.81 30.36
CA ARG A 115 -18.94 17.89 31.78
C ARG A 115 -18.44 19.16 32.47
N LEU A 116 -17.21 19.58 32.19
CA LEU A 116 -16.62 20.78 32.81
C LEU A 116 -17.25 22.09 32.30
N ASN A 117 -17.76 22.09 31.07
CA ASN A 117 -18.43 23.25 30.45
C ASN A 117 -19.95 23.26 30.65
N ALA A 118 -20.53 22.28 31.34
CA ALA A 118 -21.95 22.31 31.69
C ALA A 118 -22.16 23.41 32.75
N PRO A 119 -23.16 24.31 32.57
CA PRO A 119 -23.45 25.34 33.56
C PRO A 119 -23.84 24.69 34.89
N ASP A 120 -23.37 25.28 35.99
CA ASP A 120 -23.67 24.84 37.34
C ASP A 120 -25.18 25.00 37.58
N PRO A 121 -25.93 23.96 37.98
CA PRO A 121 -27.37 24.08 38.20
C PRO A 121 -27.74 25.03 39.35
N ASP A 122 -26.77 25.48 40.13
CA ASP A 122 -26.97 26.32 41.33
C ASP A 122 -26.63 27.81 41.13
N SER A 123 -26.37 28.29 39.90
CA SER A 123 -26.10 29.73 39.66
C SER A 123 -27.34 30.61 39.52
N ASP A 124 -28.55 30.06 39.70
CA ASP A 124 -29.84 30.78 39.69
C ASP A 124 -30.60 30.57 41.02
N THR A 125 -30.04 31.06 42.13
CA THR A 125 -30.78 31.43 43.36
C THR A 125 -30.09 32.61 44.02
#